data_AF-A0A7V2HFX8-F1
#
_entry.id   AF-A0A7V2HFX8-F1
#
_cell.length_a   1.000
_cell.length_b   1.000
_cell.length_c   1.000
_cell.angle_alpha   90.00
_cell.angle_beta   90.00
_cell.angle_gamma   90.00
#
_symmetry.space_group_name_H-M   'P 1'
#
loop_
_entity.id
_entity.type
_entity.pdbx_description
1 polymer ?
#
loop_
_entity_poly.entity_id
_entity_poly.type
_entity_poly.pdbx_seq_one_letter_code
_entity_poly.pdbx_strand_id
1 'polypeptide(L)'
;MSLLGTFRTGSFNTGAAEIVAHDPATQRLFVVNGGDRTIDVLDITAPATPRRISQLRIPTEFGVAANSVAVRNGIVAAAVEADPK
;
A
#
# COMPACT_ATOMS: atom_id res chain seq x y z
N MET A 1 1.88 -8.25 -24.22
CA MET A 1 1.82 -8.32 -22.74
C MET A 1 0.39 -8.69 -22.36
N SER A 2 0.18 -9.64 -21.46
CA SER A 2 -1.15 -10.00 -20.93
C SER A 2 -1.21 -9.70 -19.43
N LEU A 3 -2.39 -9.39 -18.91
CA LEU A 3 -2.63 -9.21 -17.48
C LEU A 3 -2.38 -10.52 -16.74
N LEU A 4 -1.55 -10.50 -15.68
CA LEU A 4 -1.28 -11.68 -14.87
C LEU A 4 -2.31 -11.86 -13.74
N GLY A 5 -2.68 -10.79 -13.04
CA GLY A 5 -3.59 -10.86 -11.90
C GLY A 5 -4.14 -9.49 -11.51
N THR A 6 -5.09 -9.47 -10.59
CA THR A 6 -5.68 -8.23 -10.06
C THR A 6 -5.98 -8.40 -8.58
N PHE A 7 -5.69 -7.36 -7.79
CA PHE A 7 -6.16 -7.23 -6.42
C PHE A 7 -7.17 -6.10 -6.34
N ARG A 8 -8.27 -6.30 -5.60
CA ARG A 8 -9.28 -5.26 -5.37
C ARG A 8 -9.40 -5.04 -3.87
N THR A 9 -9.16 -3.82 -3.42
CA THR A 9 -9.32 -3.43 -2.00
C THR A 9 -10.78 -3.38 -1.57
N GLY A 10 -11.72 -3.22 -2.53
CA GLY A 10 -13.16 -3.12 -2.29
C GLY A 10 -13.66 -1.68 -2.12
N SER A 11 -12.75 -0.70 -2.00
CA SER A 11 -13.09 0.72 -1.85
C SER A 11 -13.00 1.45 -3.18
N PHE A 12 -14.12 2.01 -3.64
CA PHE A 12 -14.22 2.91 -4.80
C PHE A 12 -14.59 4.31 -4.29
N ASN A 13 -13.96 5.37 -4.81
CA ASN A 13 -14.25 6.80 -4.56
C ASN A 13 -13.83 7.44 -3.21
N THR A 14 -12.97 6.83 -2.39
CA THR A 14 -12.51 7.42 -1.11
C THR A 14 -11.01 7.77 -1.02
N GLY A 15 -10.32 7.93 -2.15
CA GLY A 15 -8.85 8.01 -2.16
C GLY A 15 -8.26 6.61 -1.99
N ALA A 16 -8.57 5.73 -2.94
CA ALA A 16 -8.28 4.30 -2.88
C ALA A 16 -6.79 4.01 -3.07
N ALA A 17 -6.43 2.78 -3.45
CA ALA A 17 -5.04 2.40 -3.70
C ALA A 17 -4.38 3.30 -4.77
N GLU A 18 -3.46 4.18 -4.37
CA GLU A 18 -2.91 5.22 -5.27
C GLU A 18 -1.42 5.04 -5.59
N ILE A 19 -0.62 4.56 -4.63
CA ILE A 19 0.84 4.47 -4.78
C ILE A 19 1.32 3.10 -4.29
N VAL A 20 2.23 2.48 -5.06
CA VAL A 20 2.75 1.14 -4.81
C VAL A 20 4.27 1.14 -4.79
N ALA A 21 4.87 0.50 -3.77
CA ALA A 21 6.28 0.16 -3.74
C ALA A 21 6.47 -1.36 -3.73
N HIS A 22 7.42 -1.88 -4.51
CA HIS A 22 7.70 -3.31 -4.62
C HIS A 22 9.03 -3.65 -3.95
N ASP A 23 9.02 -4.63 -3.04
CA ASP A 23 10.23 -5.26 -2.52
C ASP A 23 10.51 -6.57 -3.26
N PRO A 24 11.50 -6.61 -4.17
CA PRO A 24 11.79 -7.80 -4.97
C PRO A 24 12.37 -8.95 -4.14
N ALA A 25 12.98 -8.67 -2.98
CA ALA A 25 13.57 -9.71 -2.14
C ALA A 25 12.48 -10.59 -1.48
N THR A 26 11.33 -10.00 -1.18
CA THR A 26 10.22 -10.69 -0.50
C THR A 26 8.98 -10.87 -1.38
N GLN A 27 9.00 -10.35 -2.61
CA GLN A 27 7.86 -10.32 -3.52
C GLN A 27 6.61 -9.72 -2.84
N ARG A 28 6.80 -8.55 -2.22
CA ARG A 28 5.74 -7.82 -1.53
C ARG A 28 5.48 -6.48 -2.19
N LEU A 29 4.20 -6.12 -2.29
CA LEU A 29 3.77 -4.77 -2.62
C LEU A 29 3.31 -4.05 -1.36
N PHE A 30 3.75 -2.82 -1.20
CA PHE A 30 3.27 -1.88 -0.19
C PHE A 30 2.40 -0.86 -0.90
N VAL A 31 1.10 -0.84 -0.61
CA VAL A 31 0.09 -0.10 -1.35
C VAL A 31 -0.53 0.93 -0.42
N VAL A 32 -0.34 2.22 -0.70
CA VAL A 32 -1.03 3.31 0.00
C VAL A 32 -2.52 3.18 -0.26
N ASN A 33 -3.31 3.02 0.80
CA ASN A 33 -4.77 3.00 0.77
C ASN A 33 -5.28 4.16 1.65
N GLY A 34 -5.45 5.33 1.01
CA GLY A 34 -5.80 6.59 1.68
C GLY A 34 -7.17 6.53 2.37
N GLY A 35 -8.15 5.89 1.72
CA GLY A 35 -9.51 5.75 2.22
C GLY A 35 -9.60 4.96 3.52
N ASP A 36 -8.77 3.92 3.68
CA ASP A 36 -8.71 3.13 4.92
C ASP A 36 -7.62 3.61 5.89
N ARG A 37 -6.86 4.65 5.53
CA ARG A 37 -5.76 5.21 6.34
C ARG A 37 -4.66 4.16 6.62
N THR A 38 -4.36 3.35 5.61
CA THR A 38 -3.44 2.20 5.72
C THR A 38 -2.41 2.14 4.60
N ILE A 39 -1.33 1.40 4.84
CA ILE A 39 -0.49 0.81 3.80
C ILE A 39 -0.77 -0.68 3.79
N ASP A 40 -1.43 -1.17 2.75
CA ASP A 40 -1.70 -2.59 2.55
C ASP A 40 -0.41 -3.30 2.12
N VAL A 41 -0.14 -4.46 2.71
CA VAL A 41 0.96 -5.33 2.32
C VAL A 41 0.40 -6.52 1.56
N LEU A 42 0.72 -6.60 0.27
CA LEU A 42 0.30 -7.70 -0.60
C LEU A 42 1.48 -8.65 -0.86
N ASP A 43 1.24 -9.94 -0.71
CA ASP A 43 2.10 -11.00 -1.24
C ASP A 43 1.78 -11.22 -2.72
N ILE A 44 2.82 -11.18 -3.55
CA ILE A 44 2.75 -11.43 -4.99
C ILE A 44 3.67 -12.57 -5.45
N THR A 45 4.08 -13.47 -4.55
CA THR A 45 4.83 -14.69 -4.89
C THR A 45 4.11 -15.54 -5.94
N ALA A 46 2.77 -15.55 -5.90
CA ALA A 46 1.89 -16.03 -6.96
C ALA A 46 1.21 -14.82 -7.65
N PRO A 47 1.80 -14.23 -8.71
CA PRO A 47 1.34 -12.96 -9.27
C PRO A 47 -0.05 -13.03 -9.93
N ALA A 48 -0.52 -14.24 -10.27
CA ALA A 48 -1.87 -14.47 -10.76
C ALA A 48 -2.94 -14.30 -9.66
N THR A 49 -2.54 -14.43 -8.39
CA THR A 49 -3.42 -14.38 -7.23
C THR A 49 -2.78 -13.59 -6.08
N PRO A 50 -2.63 -12.25 -6.20
CA PRO A 50 -2.12 -11.43 -5.10
C PRO A 50 -2.98 -11.55 -3.84
N ARG A 51 -2.35 -11.58 -2.67
CA ARG A 51 -3.06 -11.72 -1.39
C ARG A 51 -2.61 -10.65 -0.41
N ARG A 52 -3.56 -9.97 0.23
CA ARG A 52 -3.23 -9.08 1.35
C ARG A 52 -2.83 -9.91 2.56
N ILE A 53 -1.61 -9.72 3.04
CA ILE A 53 -1.03 -10.43 4.18
C ILE A 53 -0.93 -9.56 5.43
N SER A 54 -0.99 -8.23 5.28
CA SER A 54 -1.00 -7.30 6.40
C SER A 54 -1.56 -5.94 6.00
N GLN A 55 -1.88 -5.12 6.99
CA GLN A 55 -2.25 -3.71 6.84
C GLN A 55 -1.54 -2.91 7.92
N LEU A 56 -0.79 -1.89 7.51
CA LEU A 56 -0.12 -0.97 8.41
C LEU A 56 -1.01 0.26 8.56
N ARG A 57 -1.72 0.38 9.68
CA ARG A 57 -2.54 1.57 9.98
C ARG A 57 -1.63 2.74 10.32
N ILE A 58 -1.89 3.90 9.71
CA ILE A 58 -1.21 5.15 10.06
C ILE A 58 -1.82 5.69 11.36
N PRO A 59 -1.03 5.84 12.44
CA PRO A 59 -1.48 6.49 13.66
C PRO A 59 -1.91 7.94 13.43
N THR A 60 -2.96 8.37 14.12
CA THR A 60 -3.55 9.71 13.95
C THR A 60 -2.61 10.84 14.33
N GLU A 61 -1.67 10.59 15.24
CA GLU A 61 -0.64 11.53 15.66
C GLU A 61 0.36 11.88 14.57
N PHE A 62 0.46 11.08 13.50
CA PHE A 62 1.32 11.37 12.35
C PHE A 62 0.59 12.09 11.21
N GLY A 63 -0.74 12.26 11.29
CA GLY A 63 -1.52 13.05 10.34
C GLY A 63 -2.72 12.31 9.75
N VAL A 64 -3.01 12.63 8.48
CA VAL A 64 -4.17 12.12 7.75
C VAL A 64 -3.92 10.72 7.19
N ALA A 65 -3.44 10.62 5.96
CA ALA A 65 -3.13 9.34 5.35
C ALA A 65 -1.74 9.37 4.73
N ALA A 66 -1.16 8.20 4.46
CA ALA A 66 0.03 8.15 3.64
C ALA A 66 -0.30 8.68 2.24
N ASN A 67 0.60 9.49 1.67
CA ASN A 67 0.49 9.99 0.30
C ASN A 67 1.68 9.53 -0.56
N SER A 68 2.58 8.73 -0.02
CA SER A 68 3.73 8.14 -0.70
C SER A 68 4.29 6.99 0.13
N VAL A 69 4.86 5.98 -0.54
CA VAL A 69 5.57 4.87 0.10
C VAL A 69 6.79 4.46 -0.72
N ALA A 70 7.86 4.07 -0.05
CA ALA A 70 9.07 3.51 -0.64
C ALA A 70 9.56 2.33 0.20
N VAL A 71 10.24 1.38 -0.43
CA VAL A 71 10.87 0.25 0.26
C VAL A 71 12.32 0.07 -0.20
N ARG A 72 13.22 -0.16 0.75
CA ARG A 72 14.63 -0.47 0.47
C ARG A 72 15.22 -1.30 1.60
N ASN A 73 15.89 -2.40 1.28
CA ASN A 73 16.56 -3.27 2.24
C ASN A 73 15.65 -3.68 3.42
N GLY A 74 14.38 -4.00 3.14
CA GLY A 74 13.39 -4.37 4.15
C GLY A 74 12.83 -3.22 5.00
N ILE A 75 13.28 -1.98 4.78
CA ILE A 75 12.76 -0.79 5.44
C ILE A 75 11.69 -0.16 4.55
N VAL A 76 10.51 0.07 5.12
CA VAL A 76 9.39 0.77 4.48
C VAL A 76 9.33 2.18 5.03
N ALA A 77 9.38 3.17 4.13
CA ALA A 77 9.23 4.59 4.46
C ALA A 77 7.93 5.11 3.86
N ALA A 78 7.21 5.96 4.59
CA ALA A 78 6.00 6.59 4.12
C ALA A 78 6.00 8.07 4.48
N ALA A 79 5.49 8.89 3.57
CA ALA A 79 5.15 10.28 3.85
C ALA A 79 3.65 10.35 4.18
N VAL A 80 3.33 11.06 5.25
CA VAL A 80 1.95 11.21 5.77
C VAL A 80 1.52 12.66 5.60
N GLU A 81 0.31 12.83 5.08
CA GLU A 81 -0.32 14.15 4.91
C GLU A 81 -0.57 14.81 6.28
N ALA A 82 -0.20 16.08 6.41
CA ALA A 82 -0.39 16.87 7.64
C ALA A 82 -1.86 17.33 7.82
N ASP A 83 -2.21 17.72 9.05
CA ASP A 83 -3.48 18.36 9.40
C ASP A 83 -3.25 19.58 10.31
N PRO A 84 -3.56 20.83 9.88
CA PRO A 84 -4.13 21.17 8.58
C PRO A 84 -3.15 20.93 7.43
N LYS A 85 -3.72 20.72 6.24
CA LYS A 85 -2.99 20.39 5.01
C LYS A 85 -2.06 21.51 4.53
#